data_AF-A0A349UIT4-F1
#
_entry.id   AF-A0A349UIT4-F1
#
_cell.length_a   1.000
_cell.length_b   1.000
_cell.length_c   1.000
_cell.angle_alpha   90.00
_cell.angle_beta   90.00
_cell.angle_gamma   90.00
#
_symmetry.space_group_name_H-M   'P 1'
#
loop_
_entity.id
_entity.type
_entity.pdbx_description
1 polymer ?
#
loop_
_entity_poly.entity_id
_entity_poly.type
_entity_poly.pdbx_seq_one_letter_code
_entity_poly.pdbx_strand_id
1 'polypeptide(L)' 'MQGPVVPVKPQADIYTLLLIIAVVVLIVTIGVVLHNLMGSEGYGLSLGDLFKPHEIPAVK' A
#
# COMPACT_ATOMS: atom_id res chain seq x y z
N MET A 1 -28.56 -9.70 39.65
CA MET A 1 -28.41 -8.24 39.46
C MET A 1 -27.25 -8.01 38.51
N GLN A 2 -27.50 -7.60 37.27
CA GLN A 2 -26.46 -7.19 36.33
C GLN A 2 -26.02 -5.78 36.72
N GLY A 3 -24.77 -5.62 37.16
CA GLY A 3 -24.19 -4.33 37.52
C GLY A 3 -24.07 -3.41 36.30
N PRO A 4 -23.83 -2.10 36.52
CA PRO A 4 -23.74 -1.11 35.45
C PRO A 4 -22.62 -1.48 34.46
N VAL A 5 -22.96 -1.56 33.18
CA VAL A 5 -21.97 -1.75 32.11
C VAL A 5 -21.27 -0.40 31.90
N VAL A 6 -20.11 -0.23 32.54
CA VAL A 6 -19.27 0.96 32.33
C VAL A 6 -18.61 0.81 30.96
N PRO A 7 -18.90 1.68 29.97
CA PRO A 7 -18.23 1.64 28.68
C PRO A 7 -16.75 1.99 28.89
N VAL A 8 -15.89 0.98 28.79
CA VAL A 8 -14.44 1.20 28.80
C VAL A 8 -14.04 1.95 27.55
N LYS A 9 -13.28 3.04 27.73
CA LYS A 9 -12.70 3.80 26.62
C LYS A 9 -11.87 2.83 25.76
N PRO A 10 -12.04 2.82 24.42
CA PRO A 10 -11.22 1.98 23.55
C PRO A 10 -9.76 2.28 23.85
N GLN A 11 -9.04 1.29 24.38
CA GLN A 11 -7.60 1.43 24.58
C GLN A 11 -6.95 1.44 23.21
N ALA A 12 -5.96 2.32 23.04
CA ALA A 12 -5.11 2.29 21.86
C ALA A 12 -4.41 0.93 21.84
N ASP A 13 -4.85 0.07 20.93
CA ASP A 13 -4.32 -1.28 20.80
C ASP A 13 -2.95 -1.23 20.14
N ILE A 14 -1.98 -1.93 20.72
CA ILE A 14 -0.63 -2.06 20.17
C ILE A 14 -0.66 -2.67 18.76
N TYR A 15 -1.65 -3.54 18.48
CA TYR A 15 -1.86 -4.08 17.14
C TYR A 15 -2.26 -2.99 16.14
N THR A 16 -3.06 -2.00 16.55
CA THR A 16 -3.41 -0.85 15.71
C THR A 16 -2.18 0.00 15.41
N LEU A 17 -1.28 0.20 16.38
CA LEU A 17 -0.03 0.92 16.16
C LEU A 17 0.88 0.18 15.17
N LEU A 18 1.04 -1.14 15.35
CA LEU A 18 1.82 -1.98 14.42
C LEU A 18 1.24 -1.95 13.01
N LEU A 19 -0.09 -1.96 12.88
CA LEU A 19 -0.78 -1.87 11.59
C LEU A 19 -0.48 -0.53 10.90
N ILE A 20 -0.51 0.58 11.62
CA ILE A 20 -0.18 1.91 11.07
C ILE A 20 1.26 1.92 10.55
N ILE A 21 2.21 1.40 11.34
CA ILE A 21 3.63 1.33 10.92
C ILE A 21 3.77 0.48 9.65
N ALA A 22 3.11 -0.68 9.60
CA ALA A 22 3.13 -1.54 8.41
C ALA A 22 2.58 -0.83 7.17
N VAL A 23 1.48 -0.09 7.31
CA VAL A 23 0.89 0.70 6.21
C VAL A 23 1.85 1.80 5.74
N VAL A 24 2.50 2.52 6.66
CA VAL A 24 3.49 3.55 6.30
C VAL A 24 4.65 2.95 5.52
N VAL A 25 5.20 1.82 5.97
CA VAL A 25 6.29 1.11 5.26
C VAL A 25 5.83 0.66 3.87
N LEU A 26 4.60 0.14 3.75
CA LEU A 26 4.05 -0.30 2.47
C LEU A 26 3.95 0.88 1.49
N ILE A 27 3.43 2.03 1.93
CA ILE A 27 3.29 3.23 1.10
C ILE A 27 4.66 3.71 0.61
N VAL A 28 5.65 3.79 1.51
CA VAL A 28 7.01 4.20 1.15
C VAL A 28 7.61 3.24 0.13
N THR A 29 7.44 1.93 0.33
CA THR A 29 7.95 0.90 -0.59
C THR A 29 7.34 1.07 -1.98
N ILE A 30 6.02 1.25 -2.07
CA ILE A 30 5.33 1.49 -3.34
C ILE A 30 5.86 2.78 -4.00
N GLY A 31 6.01 3.86 -3.22
CA GLY A 31 6.53 5.13 -3.73
C GLY A 31 7.95 5.01 -4.30
N VAL A 32 8.84 4.30 -3.62
CA VAL A 32 10.22 4.04 -4.09
C VAL A 32 10.22 3.19 -5.35
N VAL A 33 9.40 2.12 -5.39
CA VAL A 33 9.29 1.26 -6.58
C VAL A 33 8.78 2.04 -7.78
N LEU A 34 7.73 2.84 -7.60
CA LEU A 34 7.20 3.69 -8.68
C LEU A 34 8.20 4.75 -9.10
N HIS A 35 8.86 5.42 -8.16
CA HIS A 35 9.91 6.40 -8.47
C HIS A 35 11.04 5.79 -9.30
N ASN A 36 11.48 4.58 -8.95
CA ASN A 36 12.54 3.90 -9.68
C ASN A 36 12.08 3.41 -11.06
N LEU A 37 10.83 2.96 -11.20
CA LEU A 37 10.27 2.51 -12.48
C LEU A 37 10.00 3.68 -13.44
N MET A 38 9.51 4.80 -12.91
CA MET A 38 9.09 5.99 -13.66
C MET A 38 10.22 7.01 -13.82
N GLY A 39 11.31 6.87 -13.08
CA GLY A 39 12.47 7.76 -13.12
C GLY A 39 13.20 7.70 -14.45
N SER A 40 13.98 8.75 -14.73
CA SER A 40 14.77 8.90 -15.97
C SER A 40 15.85 7.86 -16.18
N GLU A 41 16.26 7.15 -15.12
CA GLU A 41 17.21 6.01 -15.19
C GLU A 41 16.49 4.64 -15.20
N GLY A 42 15.16 4.63 -15.10
CA GLY A 42 14.32 3.44 -15.15
C GLY A 42 13.76 3.16 -16.55
N TYR A 43 12.71 2.32 -16.62
CA TYR A 43 12.06 1.94 -17.88
C TYR A 43 11.28 3.09 -18.56
N GLY A 44 11.26 4.29 -17.98
CA GLY A 44 10.52 5.45 -18.51
C GLY A 44 9.01 5.20 -18.61
N LEU A 45 8.50 4.25 -17.82
CA LEU A 45 7.10 3.83 -17.87
C LEU A 45 6.24 4.87 -17.16
N SER A 46 5.17 5.31 -17.82
CA SER A 46 4.12 6.06 -17.16
C SER A 46 3.27 5.13 -16.29
N LEU A 47 2.69 5.62 -15.20
CA LEU A 47 1.73 4.85 -14.36
C LEU A 47 0.63 4.20 -15.20
N GLY A 48 0.22 4.85 -16.29
CA GLY A 48 -0.77 4.30 -17.22
C GLY A 48 -0.28 3.06 -17.98
N ASP A 49 1.02 2.91 -18.21
CA ASP A 49 1.60 1.78 -18.94
C ASP A 49 1.59 0.49 -18.11
N LEU A 50 1.64 0.58 -16.78
CA LEU A 50 1.51 -0.58 -15.88
C LEU A 50 0.12 -1.23 -15.93
N PHE A 51 -0.89 -0.49 -16.38
CA PHE A 51 -2.27 -0.98 -16.53
C PHE A 51 -2.68 -1.19 -17.99
N LYS A 52 -1.76 -0.98 -18.95
CA LYS A 52 -2.06 -1.32 -20.34
C LYS A 52 -2.10 -2.84 -20.49
N PRO A 53 -3.15 -3.39 -21.11
CA PRO A 53 -3.16 -4.81 -21.46
C PRO A 53 -1.95 -5.09 -22.37
N HIS A 54 -1.09 -6.01 -21.93
CA HIS A 54 0.09 -6.40 -22.69
C HIS A 54 -0.38 -7.21 -23.91
N GLU A 55 -0.48 -6.56 -25.07
CA GLU A 55 -0.71 -7.27 -26.33
C GLU A 55 0.55 -8.07 -26.64
N ILE A 56 0.54 -9.36 -26.28
CA ILE A 56 1.60 -10.29 -26.65
C ILE A 56 1.70 -10.27 -28.17
N PRO A 57 2.84 -9.88 -28.76
CA PRO A 57 2.97 -9.82 -30.21
C PRO A 57 2.74 -11.23 -30.77
N ALA A 58 1.70 -11.39 -31.58
CA ALA A 58 1.41 -12.63 -32.28
C ALA A 58 2.58 -12.92 -33.24
N VAL A 59 3.42 -13.88 -32.86
CA VAL A 59 4.48 -14.41 -33.71
C VAL A 59 3.83 -14.98 -34.96
N LYS A 60 4.16 -14.40 -36.12
CA LYS A 60 3.65 -14.80 -37.43
C LYS A 60 4.40 -16.02 -37.97
#